data_AF-A0A937RQI3-F1
#
_entry.id   AF-A0A937RQI3-F1
#
_cell.length_a   1.000
_cell.length_b   1.000
_cell.length_c   1.000
_cell.angle_alpha   90.00
_cell.angle_beta   90.00
_cell.angle_gamma   90.00
#
_symmetry.space_group_name_H-M   'P 1'
#
loop_
_entity.id
_entity.type
_entity.pdbx_description
1 polymer ?
#
loop_
_entity_poly.entity_id
_entity_poly.type
_entity_poly.pdbx_seq_one_letter_code
_entity_poly.pdbx_strand_id
1 'polypeptide(L)'
;MRDASALRQLALDAIDEREYVGTDDGSSPEEGAEQDRAAVRADPACALAELLVPENLVDGLDAVEAHESVFSVTATGRGALADDEDGPASWPHFDVLFASCPCGRESCEQCAGFQLTPRTAATLWIALGYLADEAYNDVEAHGDEPVDDAHDWSLFDEYPRITFRQDAVWRRQAARCFDDLADDLAAGRWPSPRCAGEEMALHLALNLAPDAIDDSGSLTDWIDRLPTHPRDLDWDACVDGLFQDTDILNLFDEALDGMEDPDDPTNREFGIGDYRPSAWFRTFNNQKSRDGRRPFRR
;
A
#
# COMPACT_ATOMS: atom_id res chain seq x y z
N MET A 1 -14.57 -9.10 -30.32
CA MET A 1 -15.97 -9.54 -30.26
C MET A 1 -16.82 -8.35 -29.78
N ARG A 2 -17.87 -7.92 -30.50
CA ARG A 2 -18.63 -6.67 -30.19
C ARG A 2 -20.00 -6.92 -29.52
N ASP A 3 -20.29 -8.15 -29.12
CA ASP A 3 -21.57 -8.55 -28.53
C ASP A 3 -21.33 -9.17 -27.15
N ALA A 4 -21.73 -8.45 -26.10
CA ALA A 4 -21.58 -8.88 -24.72
C ALA A 4 -22.45 -10.09 -24.38
N SER A 5 -23.56 -10.30 -25.10
CA SER A 5 -24.41 -11.49 -24.90
C SER A 5 -23.74 -12.73 -25.48
N ALA A 6 -23.12 -12.61 -26.66
CA ALA A 6 -22.33 -13.68 -27.25
C ALA A 6 -21.09 -14.01 -26.40
N LEU A 7 -20.40 -12.99 -25.87
CA LEU A 7 -19.28 -13.17 -24.94
C LEU A 7 -19.70 -13.97 -23.69
N ARG A 8 -20.79 -13.56 -23.04
CA ARG A 8 -21.32 -14.25 -21.86
C ARG A 8 -21.72 -15.69 -22.17
N GLN A 9 -22.38 -15.92 -23.31
CA GLN A 9 -22.77 -17.28 -23.67
C GLN A 9 -21.55 -18.16 -23.88
N LEU A 10 -20.51 -17.66 -24.56
CA LEU A 10 -19.27 -18.41 -24.76
C LEU A 10 -18.57 -18.75 -23.44
N ALA A 11 -18.56 -17.82 -22.49
CA ALA A 11 -18.01 -18.05 -21.15
C ALA A 11 -18.82 -19.07 -20.34
N LEU A 12 -20.15 -19.03 -20.44
CA LEU A 12 -21.02 -20.02 -19.79
C LEU A 12 -20.83 -21.41 -20.39
N ASP A 13 -20.70 -21.51 -21.72
CA ASP A 13 -20.41 -22.78 -22.40
C ASP A 13 -19.05 -23.35 -21.92
N ALA A 14 -18.04 -22.49 -21.76
CA ALA A 14 -16.72 -22.90 -21.24
C ALA A 14 -16.77 -23.38 -19.78
N ILE A 15 -17.59 -22.75 -18.92
CA ILE A 15 -17.84 -23.22 -17.55
C ILE A 15 -18.52 -24.59 -17.55
N ASP A 16 -19.47 -24.81 -18.47
CA ASP A 16 -20.20 -26.08 -18.55
C ASP A 16 -19.34 -27.25 -19.07
N GLU A 17 -18.28 -26.96 -19.82
CA GLU A 17 -17.29 -27.94 -20.30
C GLU A 17 -16.16 -28.22 -19.29
N ARG A 18 -15.99 -27.35 -18.29
CA ARG A 18 -14.93 -27.46 -17.26
C ARG A 18 -15.27 -28.55 -16.23
N GLU A 19 -14.26 -29.35 -15.87
CA GLU A 19 -14.36 -30.27 -14.74
C GLU A 19 -14.03 -29.52 -13.44
N TYR A 20 -15.01 -29.39 -12.55
CA TYR A 20 -14.81 -28.81 -11.23
C TYR A 20 -14.39 -29.89 -10.23
N VAL A 21 -13.33 -29.62 -9.48
CA VAL A 21 -12.88 -30.46 -8.37
C VAL A 21 -13.24 -29.74 -7.07
N GLY A 22 -13.63 -30.49 -6.04
CA GLY A 22 -13.92 -29.89 -4.72
C GLY A 22 -12.66 -29.21 -4.18
N THR A 23 -12.84 -28.03 -3.61
CA THR A 23 -11.77 -27.23 -3.01
C THR A 23 -11.53 -27.65 -1.56
N ASP A 24 -10.32 -27.40 -1.05
CA ASP A 24 -9.94 -27.74 0.32
C ASP A 24 -10.76 -26.97 1.39
N ASP A 25 -11.48 -25.91 0.98
CA ASP A 25 -12.42 -25.14 1.80
C ASP A 25 -13.80 -25.82 2.01
N GLY A 26 -14.01 -26.99 1.38
CA GLY A 26 -15.24 -27.78 1.51
C GLY A 26 -16.36 -27.40 0.54
N SER A 27 -16.14 -26.47 -0.38
CA SER A 27 -17.10 -26.16 -1.45
C SER A 27 -17.22 -27.33 -2.41
N SER A 28 -18.46 -27.70 -2.73
CA SER A 28 -18.71 -28.75 -3.71
C SER A 28 -18.39 -28.26 -5.13
N PRO A 29 -18.03 -29.17 -6.05
CA PRO A 29 -17.87 -28.84 -7.47
C PRO A 29 -19.06 -28.08 -8.08
N GLU A 30 -20.28 -28.42 -7.65
CA GLU A 30 -21.51 -27.79 -8.14
C GLU A 30 -21.65 -26.34 -7.63
N GLU A 31 -21.21 -26.06 -6.40
CA GLU A 31 -21.22 -24.71 -5.83
C GLU A 31 -20.20 -23.80 -6.51
N GLY A 32 -18.98 -24.30 -6.77
CA GLY A 32 -17.97 -23.55 -7.54
C GLY A 32 -18.45 -23.21 -8.95
N ALA A 33 -19.03 -24.19 -9.65
CA ALA A 33 -19.57 -23.97 -10.99
C ALA A 33 -20.72 -22.94 -11.00
N GLU A 34 -21.60 -22.94 -10.00
CA GLU A 34 -22.67 -21.93 -9.94
C GLU A 34 -22.16 -20.53 -9.56
N GLN A 35 -21.12 -20.44 -8.72
CA GLN A 35 -20.47 -19.17 -8.40
C GLN A 35 -19.86 -18.51 -9.64
N ASP A 36 -19.14 -19.27 -10.47
CA ASP A 36 -18.56 -18.77 -11.71
C ASP A 36 -19.65 -18.34 -12.70
N ARG A 37 -20.71 -19.16 -12.85
CA ARG A 37 -21.87 -18.78 -13.69
C ARG A 37 -22.52 -17.49 -13.20
N ALA A 38 -22.66 -17.31 -11.88
CA ALA A 38 -23.22 -16.09 -11.31
C ALA A 38 -22.34 -14.86 -11.61
N ALA A 39 -21.01 -14.98 -11.49
CA ALA A 39 -20.06 -13.92 -11.82
C ALA A 39 -20.11 -13.53 -13.31
N VAL A 40 -20.09 -14.51 -14.22
CA VAL A 40 -20.20 -14.29 -15.68
C VAL A 40 -21.51 -13.61 -16.08
N ARG A 41 -22.63 -14.00 -15.45
CA ARG A 41 -23.94 -13.37 -15.69
C ARG A 41 -23.96 -11.92 -15.21
N ALA A 42 -23.30 -11.63 -14.10
CA ALA A 42 -23.28 -10.30 -13.50
C ALA A 42 -22.40 -9.32 -14.29
N ASP A 43 -21.19 -9.72 -14.71
CA ASP A 43 -20.19 -8.81 -15.28
C ASP A 43 -19.56 -9.36 -16.58
N PRO A 44 -19.63 -8.62 -17.70
CA PRO A 44 -18.94 -9.02 -18.93
C PRO A 44 -17.40 -9.07 -18.79
N ALA A 45 -16.80 -8.39 -17.81
CA ALA A 45 -15.37 -8.52 -17.50
C ALA A 45 -15.06 -9.92 -16.95
N CYS A 46 -15.89 -10.45 -16.04
CA CYS A 46 -15.79 -11.84 -15.57
C CYS A 46 -15.97 -12.83 -16.73
N ALA A 47 -16.90 -12.56 -17.65
CA ALA A 47 -17.07 -13.39 -18.86
C ALA A 47 -15.81 -13.44 -19.74
N LEU A 48 -15.12 -12.31 -19.89
CA LEU A 48 -13.86 -12.29 -20.64
C LEU A 48 -12.72 -12.93 -19.84
N ALA A 49 -12.69 -12.77 -18.52
CA ALA A 49 -11.68 -13.38 -17.67
C ALA A 49 -11.73 -14.93 -17.75
N GLU A 50 -12.93 -15.52 -17.72
CA GLU A 50 -13.11 -16.96 -17.87
C GLU A 50 -12.53 -17.52 -19.19
N LEU A 51 -12.61 -16.73 -20.27
CA LEU A 51 -12.11 -17.15 -21.58
C LEU A 51 -10.61 -16.92 -21.75
N LEU A 52 -9.99 -16.12 -20.88
CA LEU A 52 -8.57 -15.76 -20.94
C LEU A 52 -7.70 -16.59 -20.00
N VAL A 53 -8.28 -17.57 -19.30
CA VAL A 53 -7.53 -18.56 -18.51
C VAL A 53 -6.53 -19.26 -19.42
N PRO A 54 -5.21 -19.08 -19.22
CA PRO A 54 -4.20 -19.56 -20.17
C PRO A 54 -4.20 -21.07 -20.37
N GLU A 55 -4.58 -21.84 -19.35
CA GLU A 55 -4.77 -23.29 -19.45
C GLU A 55 -5.75 -23.66 -20.57
N ASN A 56 -6.87 -22.93 -20.66
CA ASN A 56 -7.87 -23.14 -21.72
C ASN A 56 -7.40 -22.64 -23.10
N LEU A 57 -6.47 -21.68 -23.14
CA LEU A 57 -5.95 -21.12 -24.39
C LEU A 57 -4.86 -22.00 -25.02
N VAL A 58 -4.13 -22.75 -24.19
CA VAL A 58 -3.04 -23.63 -24.65
C VAL A 58 -3.48 -25.08 -24.78
N ASP A 59 -4.67 -25.43 -24.29
CA ASP A 59 -5.24 -26.77 -24.47
C ASP A 59 -5.33 -27.12 -25.97
N GLY A 60 -4.78 -28.29 -26.33
CA GLY A 60 -4.67 -28.76 -27.72
C GLY A 60 -3.51 -28.21 -28.55
N LEU A 61 -2.60 -27.39 -27.98
CA LEU A 61 -1.34 -27.00 -28.64
C LEU A 61 -0.20 -27.95 -28.27
N ASP A 62 0.27 -28.74 -29.24
CA ASP A 62 1.44 -29.59 -29.05
C ASP A 62 2.68 -28.76 -28.64
N ALA A 63 3.32 -29.16 -27.53
CA ALA A 63 4.53 -28.57 -26.95
C ALA A 63 4.40 -27.20 -26.25
N VAL A 64 3.19 -26.80 -25.83
CA VAL A 64 2.97 -25.63 -24.97
C VAL A 64 2.31 -26.09 -23.67
N GLU A 65 2.86 -25.69 -22.52
CA GLU A 65 2.30 -25.97 -21.19
C GLU A 65 2.23 -24.64 -20.41
N ALA A 66 1.08 -24.36 -19.80
CA ALA A 66 0.91 -23.20 -18.92
C ALA A 66 1.22 -23.63 -17.48
N HIS A 67 2.19 -22.97 -16.84
CA HIS A 67 2.57 -23.27 -15.47
C HIS A 67 2.01 -22.25 -14.46
N GLU A 68 1.77 -21.01 -14.89
CA GLU A 68 1.26 -19.91 -14.05
C GLU A 68 0.54 -18.87 -14.94
N SER A 69 -0.43 -18.15 -14.38
CA SER A 69 -1.11 -17.06 -15.09
C SER A 69 -1.48 -15.90 -14.18
N VAL A 70 -1.09 -14.68 -14.57
CA VAL A 70 -1.63 -13.43 -14.04
C VAL A 70 -2.17 -12.62 -15.21
N PHE A 71 -3.46 -12.34 -15.20
CA PHE A 71 -4.08 -11.40 -16.13
C PHE A 71 -5.17 -10.62 -15.42
N SER A 72 -5.43 -9.38 -15.85
CA SER A 72 -6.51 -8.56 -15.33
C SER A 72 -7.43 -8.11 -16.46
N VAL A 73 -8.73 -8.10 -16.19
CA VAL A 73 -9.75 -7.62 -17.12
C VAL A 73 -10.54 -6.53 -16.44
N THR A 74 -10.63 -5.34 -17.07
CA THR A 74 -11.37 -4.19 -16.53
C THR A 74 -12.45 -3.76 -17.52
N ALA A 75 -13.66 -3.47 -17.03
CA ALA A 75 -14.76 -2.99 -17.87
C ALA A 75 -14.58 -1.51 -18.25
N THR A 76 -14.46 -1.20 -19.54
CA THR A 76 -14.40 0.19 -20.06
C THR A 76 -15.79 0.66 -20.51
N GLY A 77 -16.71 0.83 -19.56
CA GLY A 77 -18.03 1.42 -19.81
C GLY A 77 -17.93 2.94 -19.91
N ARG A 78 -18.49 3.54 -20.98
CA ARG A 78 -18.51 5.00 -21.25
C ARG A 78 -18.98 5.79 -20.02
N GLY A 79 -18.00 6.34 -19.29
CA GLY A 79 -18.11 6.84 -17.92
C GLY A 79 -16.88 6.51 -17.07
N ALA A 80 -16.11 5.50 -17.48
CA ALA A 80 -14.84 5.11 -16.91
C ALA A 80 -13.75 5.16 -18.00
N LEU A 81 -12.69 5.89 -17.67
CA LEU A 81 -11.36 5.87 -18.27
C LEU A 81 -11.34 6.32 -19.74
N ALA A 82 -11.16 7.64 -19.90
CA ALA A 82 -10.56 8.15 -21.11
C ALA A 82 -9.18 7.49 -21.30
N ASP A 83 -8.80 7.29 -22.56
CA ASP A 83 -7.42 7.05 -22.96
C ASP A 83 -6.56 8.22 -22.45
N ASP A 84 -6.03 8.14 -21.23
CA ASP A 84 -5.25 9.23 -20.65
C ASP A 84 -3.78 8.83 -20.60
N GLU A 85 -2.95 9.65 -21.25
CA GLU A 85 -1.49 9.57 -21.29
C GLU A 85 -0.84 9.71 -19.88
N ASP A 86 -1.65 9.90 -18.83
CA ASP A 86 -1.30 10.35 -17.48
C ASP A 86 -1.50 9.32 -16.33
N GLY A 87 -1.85 8.07 -16.62
CA GLY A 87 -2.18 7.04 -15.61
C GLY A 87 -3.70 6.88 -15.41
N PRO A 88 -4.19 5.93 -14.59
CA PRO A 88 -5.63 5.81 -14.35
C PRO A 88 -6.14 7.13 -13.75
N ALA A 89 -7.26 7.65 -14.26
CA ALA A 89 -7.82 8.98 -13.97
C ALA A 89 -8.10 9.31 -12.48
N SER A 90 -7.81 8.39 -11.57
CA SER A 90 -7.91 8.53 -10.11
C SER A 90 -6.59 8.78 -9.40
N TRP A 91 -5.44 8.69 -10.08
CA TRP A 91 -4.13 8.88 -9.42
C TRP A 91 -3.77 10.35 -9.23
N PRO A 92 -3.06 10.73 -8.15
CA PRO A 92 -2.67 12.11 -7.93
C PRO A 92 -1.67 12.61 -8.99
N HIS A 93 -1.87 13.83 -9.46
CA HIS A 93 -0.94 14.51 -10.38
C HIS A 93 0.31 15.02 -9.63
N PHE A 94 1.22 14.10 -9.27
CA PHE A 94 2.40 14.42 -8.47
C PHE A 94 3.36 15.42 -9.12
N ASP A 95 3.38 15.48 -10.45
CA ASP A 95 4.10 16.49 -11.23
C ASP A 95 3.62 17.93 -10.93
N VAL A 96 2.32 18.10 -10.70
CA VAL A 96 1.72 19.37 -10.31
C VAL A 96 1.84 19.61 -8.81
N LEU A 97 1.52 18.59 -8.01
CA LEU A 97 1.46 18.69 -6.54
C LEU A 97 2.83 18.94 -5.91
N PHE A 98 3.89 18.38 -6.50
CA PHE A 98 5.27 18.45 -6.00
C PHE A 98 6.23 19.03 -7.02
N ALA A 99 5.76 19.98 -7.83
CA ALA A 99 6.60 20.70 -8.80
C ALA A 99 7.88 21.23 -8.14
N SER A 100 9.02 20.61 -8.46
CA SER A 100 10.33 20.89 -7.86
C SER A 100 11.22 21.71 -8.81
N CYS A 101 12.07 22.59 -8.25
CA CYS A 101 13.00 23.40 -9.05
C CYS A 101 14.32 22.64 -9.28
N PRO A 102 14.67 22.26 -10.52
CA PRO A 102 15.83 21.41 -10.80
C PRO A 102 17.16 22.16 -10.91
N CYS A 103 17.20 23.48 -10.64
CA CYS A 103 18.36 24.30 -11.00
C CYS A 103 19.62 24.03 -10.16
N GLY A 104 19.46 23.43 -8.97
CA GLY A 104 20.55 23.02 -8.08
C GLY A 104 21.46 24.15 -7.58
N ARG A 105 21.03 25.41 -7.64
CA ARG A 105 21.86 26.57 -7.23
C ARG A 105 21.67 26.86 -5.74
N GLU A 106 22.77 26.98 -5.00
CA GLU A 106 22.76 27.34 -3.56
C GLU A 106 22.04 28.66 -3.26
N SER A 107 22.03 29.59 -4.21
CA SER A 107 21.37 30.90 -4.08
C SER A 107 19.92 30.94 -4.56
N CYS A 108 19.36 29.82 -5.03
CA CYS A 108 17.98 29.78 -5.51
C CYS A 108 17.00 29.59 -4.35
N GLU A 109 16.21 30.62 -4.07
CA GLU A 109 15.19 30.59 -3.00
C GLU A 109 14.08 29.55 -3.25
N GLN A 110 13.89 29.09 -4.49
CA GLN A 110 12.89 28.06 -4.84
C GLN A 110 13.35 26.62 -4.55
N CYS A 111 14.66 26.37 -4.50
CA CYS A 111 15.23 25.07 -4.13
C CYS A 111 16.17 25.17 -2.92
N ALA A 112 16.06 26.25 -2.15
CA ALA A 112 16.77 26.42 -0.90
C ALA A 112 16.11 25.53 0.17
N GLY A 113 16.74 24.40 0.48
CA GLY A 113 16.27 23.43 1.47
C GLY A 113 15.82 22.10 0.85
N PHE A 114 15.14 21.30 1.69
CA PHE A 114 14.57 20.01 1.30
C PHE A 114 13.41 20.22 0.31
N GLN A 115 13.35 19.35 -0.70
CA GLN A 115 12.26 19.28 -1.66
C GLN A 115 11.92 17.81 -1.86
N LEU A 116 10.65 17.45 -1.63
CA LEU A 116 10.12 16.18 -2.06
C LEU A 116 9.80 16.29 -3.57
N THR A 117 10.49 15.52 -4.40
CA THR A 117 10.30 15.56 -5.86
C THR A 117 9.04 14.79 -6.28
N PRO A 118 8.50 15.01 -7.50
CA PRO A 118 7.33 14.28 -7.98
C PRO A 118 7.50 12.76 -7.94
N ARG A 119 8.65 12.24 -8.41
CA ARG A 119 8.92 10.80 -8.42
C ARG A 119 9.01 10.23 -7.01
N THR A 120 9.75 10.89 -6.12
CA THR A 120 9.86 10.45 -4.71
C THR A 120 8.50 10.47 -4.01
N ALA A 121 7.69 11.51 -4.21
CA ALA A 121 6.35 11.60 -3.64
C ALA A 121 5.42 10.48 -4.15
N ALA A 122 5.46 10.19 -5.45
CA ALA A 122 4.67 9.13 -6.07
C ALA A 122 5.06 7.74 -5.54
N THR A 123 6.37 7.44 -5.48
CA THR A 123 6.87 6.18 -4.91
C THR A 123 6.47 6.03 -3.45
N LEU A 124 6.66 7.06 -2.64
CA LEU A 124 6.31 7.01 -1.22
C LEU A 124 4.81 6.81 -1.02
N TRP A 125 3.97 7.44 -1.86
CA TRP A 125 2.53 7.23 -1.84
C TRP A 125 2.13 5.79 -2.17
N ILE A 126 2.79 5.15 -3.13
CA ILE A 126 2.60 3.72 -3.44
C ILE A 126 3.00 2.86 -2.24
N ALA A 127 4.18 3.07 -1.66
CA ALA A 127 4.66 2.30 -0.52
C ALA A 127 3.73 2.41 0.69
N LEU A 128 3.23 3.61 1.00
CA LEU A 128 2.23 3.84 2.04
C LEU A 128 0.92 3.12 1.74
N GLY A 129 0.46 3.13 0.48
CA GLY A 129 -0.74 2.41 0.07
C GLY A 129 -0.62 0.90 0.27
N TYR A 130 0.50 0.32 -0.18
CA TYR A 130 0.82 -1.09 0.00
C TYR A 130 0.88 -1.48 1.48
N LEU A 131 1.61 -0.73 2.30
CA LEU A 131 1.72 -1.01 3.74
C LEU A 131 0.38 -0.85 4.47
N ALA A 132 -0.49 0.06 4.02
CA ALA A 132 -1.84 0.13 4.55
C ALA A 132 -2.61 -1.17 4.27
N ASP A 133 -2.55 -1.69 3.04
CA ASP A 133 -3.19 -2.96 2.67
C ASP A 133 -2.66 -4.13 3.51
N GLU A 134 -1.34 -4.30 3.61
CA GLU A 134 -0.74 -5.36 4.43
C GLU A 134 -1.13 -5.22 5.92
N ALA A 135 -1.17 -3.98 6.45
CA ALA A 135 -1.58 -3.74 7.82
C ALA A 135 -3.04 -4.13 8.08
N TYR A 136 -3.97 -3.82 7.15
CA TYR A 136 -5.37 -4.21 7.30
C TYR A 136 -5.56 -5.72 7.11
N ASN A 137 -4.81 -6.35 6.19
CA ASN A 137 -4.80 -7.80 6.00
C ASN A 137 -4.37 -8.51 7.29
N ASP A 138 -3.30 -8.07 7.94
CA ASP A 138 -2.88 -8.62 9.24
C ASP A 138 -3.95 -8.46 10.32
N VAL A 139 -4.65 -7.32 10.37
CA VAL A 139 -5.75 -7.10 11.31
C VAL A 139 -6.89 -8.08 11.08
N GLU A 140 -7.23 -8.35 9.82
CA GLU A 140 -8.30 -9.27 9.46
C GLU A 140 -7.94 -10.72 9.74
N ALA A 141 -6.70 -11.11 9.44
CA ALA A 141 -6.19 -12.46 9.65
C ALA A 141 -6.01 -12.78 11.13
N HIS A 142 -5.35 -11.89 11.89
CA HIS A 142 -4.85 -12.20 13.24
C HIS A 142 -5.62 -11.50 14.37
N GLY A 143 -6.35 -10.42 14.08
CA GLY A 143 -7.19 -9.75 15.08
C GLY A 143 -6.41 -9.27 16.32
N ASP A 144 -6.68 -9.89 17.47
CA ASP A 144 -6.05 -9.59 18.78
C ASP A 144 -4.88 -10.55 19.11
N GLU A 145 -4.58 -11.51 18.24
CA GLU A 145 -3.53 -12.51 18.48
C GLU A 145 -2.16 -11.82 18.56
N PRO A 146 -1.28 -12.22 19.50
CA PRO A 146 0.05 -11.60 19.61
C PRO A 146 0.92 -11.97 18.41
N VAL A 147 1.80 -11.05 18.01
CA VAL A 147 2.81 -11.32 16.98
C VAL A 147 3.80 -12.36 17.52
N ASP A 148 4.04 -13.40 16.71
CA ASP A 148 4.98 -14.48 17.00
C ASP A 148 5.55 -15.09 15.70
N ASP A 149 6.60 -15.90 15.83
CA ASP A 149 7.27 -16.55 14.70
C ASP A 149 6.47 -17.73 14.10
N ALA A 150 5.29 -18.05 14.65
CA ALA A 150 4.51 -19.22 14.25
C ALA A 150 3.46 -18.91 13.18
N HIS A 151 3.02 -17.66 13.11
CA HIS A 151 2.05 -17.17 12.13
C HIS A 151 2.76 -16.34 11.05
N ASP A 152 2.17 -16.33 9.86
CA ASP A 152 2.64 -15.51 8.75
C ASP A 152 2.07 -14.10 8.92
N TRP A 153 2.90 -13.18 9.42
CA TRP A 153 2.58 -11.77 9.53
C TRP A 153 3.12 -11.06 8.29
N SER A 154 2.30 -10.20 7.69
CA SER A 154 2.69 -9.46 6.51
C SER A 154 3.38 -8.14 6.84
N LEU A 155 3.11 -7.58 8.02
CA LEU A 155 3.66 -6.28 8.43
C LEU A 155 3.94 -6.14 9.92
N PHE A 156 3.06 -6.57 10.82
CA PHE A 156 3.20 -6.20 12.24
C PHE A 156 4.36 -6.90 12.96
N ASP A 157 5.02 -7.87 12.33
CA ASP A 157 6.30 -8.43 12.76
C ASP A 157 7.50 -7.51 12.48
N GLU A 158 7.36 -6.56 11.54
CA GLU A 158 8.32 -5.48 11.29
C GLU A 158 8.22 -4.33 12.31
N TYR A 159 7.24 -4.35 13.22
CA TYR A 159 7.11 -3.34 14.28
C TYR A 159 8.03 -3.65 15.49
N PRO A 160 8.33 -2.66 16.35
CA PRO A 160 9.03 -2.91 17.60
C PRO A 160 8.28 -3.88 18.52
N ARG A 161 9.02 -4.78 19.18
CA ARG A 161 8.48 -5.86 20.03
C ARG A 161 7.53 -5.40 21.14
N ILE A 162 7.66 -4.14 21.60
CA ILE A 162 6.75 -3.55 22.59
C ILE A 162 5.29 -3.49 22.09
N THR A 163 5.09 -3.60 20.78
CA THR A 163 3.77 -3.57 20.13
C THR A 163 3.18 -4.95 19.87
N PHE A 164 3.94 -6.04 20.03
CA PHE A 164 3.52 -7.38 19.60
C PHE A 164 2.29 -7.93 20.32
N ARG A 165 1.89 -7.34 21.45
CA ARG A 165 0.69 -7.71 22.21
C ARG A 165 -0.45 -6.70 22.11
N GLN A 166 -0.36 -5.72 21.21
CA GLN A 166 -1.45 -4.77 21.02
C GLN A 166 -2.64 -5.40 20.30
N ASP A 167 -3.84 -4.91 20.60
CA ASP A 167 -5.09 -5.45 20.07
C ASP A 167 -5.42 -4.97 18.65
N ALA A 168 -6.48 -5.53 18.04
CA ALA A 168 -6.95 -5.16 16.72
C ALA A 168 -7.35 -3.67 16.62
N VAL A 169 -7.76 -3.03 17.72
CA VAL A 169 -8.14 -1.62 17.73
C VAL A 169 -6.92 -0.72 17.62
N TRP A 170 -5.85 -1.07 18.32
CA TRP A 170 -4.56 -0.42 18.19
C TRP A 170 -3.98 -0.65 16.79
N ARG A 171 -4.00 -1.89 16.30
CA ARG A 171 -3.49 -2.24 14.96
C ARG A 171 -4.22 -1.52 13.84
N ARG A 172 -5.55 -1.39 13.91
CA ARG A 172 -6.31 -0.57 12.95
C ARG A 172 -5.89 0.90 12.98
N GLN A 173 -5.58 1.44 14.16
CA GLN A 173 -5.07 2.80 14.26
C GLN A 173 -3.67 2.95 13.65
N ALA A 174 -2.80 1.95 13.81
CA ALA A 174 -1.50 1.89 13.14
C ALA A 174 -1.66 1.78 11.62
N ALA A 175 -2.52 0.88 11.13
CA ALA A 175 -2.84 0.75 9.71
C ALA A 175 -3.30 2.08 9.09
N ARG A 176 -4.18 2.81 9.79
CA ARG A 176 -4.66 4.13 9.35
C ARG A 176 -3.57 5.19 9.29
N CYS A 177 -2.47 5.06 10.02
CA CYS A 177 -1.35 6.01 9.92
C CYS A 177 -0.74 6.01 8.51
N PHE A 178 -0.71 4.87 7.82
CA PHE A 178 -0.26 4.80 6.43
C PHE A 178 -1.20 5.56 5.49
N ASP A 179 -2.51 5.31 5.57
CA ASP A 179 -3.54 6.06 4.82
C ASP A 179 -3.43 7.57 5.09
N ASP A 180 -3.26 7.96 6.36
CA ASP A 180 -3.16 9.34 6.81
C ASP A 180 -1.98 10.10 6.15
N LEU A 181 -0.84 9.43 5.95
CA LEU A 181 0.33 9.98 5.27
C LEU A 181 0.17 9.96 3.74
N ALA A 182 -0.44 8.90 3.19
CA ALA A 182 -0.75 8.81 1.77
C ALA A 182 -1.73 9.92 1.35
N ASP A 183 -2.73 10.23 2.18
CA ASP A 183 -3.68 11.33 1.98
C ASP A 183 -3.02 12.72 2.06
N ASP A 184 -1.96 12.86 2.85
CA ASP A 184 -1.14 14.09 2.85
C ASP A 184 -0.45 14.26 1.48
N LEU A 185 0.18 13.20 0.97
CA LEU A 185 0.83 13.20 -0.35
C LEU A 185 -0.16 13.45 -1.49
N ALA A 186 -1.27 12.72 -1.52
CA ALA A 186 -2.30 12.86 -2.56
C ALA A 186 -2.92 14.28 -2.58
N ALA A 187 -2.84 15.00 -1.47
CA ALA A 187 -3.29 16.38 -1.36
C ALA A 187 -2.17 17.43 -1.53
N GLY A 188 -0.97 17.02 -1.98
CA GLY A 188 0.17 17.90 -2.22
C GLY A 188 0.83 18.46 -0.95
N ARG A 189 0.69 17.75 0.18
CA ARG A 189 1.36 18.09 1.44
C ARG A 189 2.50 17.11 1.69
N TRP A 190 3.52 17.57 2.41
CA TRP A 190 4.53 16.66 2.93
C TRP A 190 3.90 15.73 3.98
N PRO A 191 4.26 14.44 4.00
CA PRO A 191 3.76 13.47 4.96
C PRO A 191 4.48 13.65 6.31
N SER A 192 4.31 14.81 6.94
CA SER A 192 4.94 15.14 8.22
C SER A 192 4.22 14.42 9.37
N PRO A 193 4.88 13.49 10.09
CA PRO A 193 4.26 12.76 11.17
C PRO A 193 3.74 13.66 12.28
N ARG A 194 2.55 13.32 12.82
CA ARG A 194 1.90 14.08 13.90
C ARG A 194 1.81 13.32 15.21
N CYS A 195 2.19 12.05 15.22
CA CYS A 195 2.28 11.18 16.38
C CYS A 195 3.24 10.01 16.09
N ALA A 196 3.65 9.25 17.12
CA ALA A 196 4.62 8.16 16.99
C ALA A 196 4.15 7.06 16.01
N GLY A 197 2.85 6.77 15.95
CA GLY A 197 2.31 5.84 14.95
C GLY A 197 2.54 6.29 13.49
N GLU A 198 2.48 7.59 13.22
CA GLU A 198 2.80 8.14 11.89
C GLU A 198 4.31 8.14 11.62
N GLU A 199 5.15 8.30 12.65
CA GLU A 199 6.61 8.19 12.49
C GLU A 199 7.02 6.76 12.14
N MET A 200 6.44 5.77 12.82
CA MET A 200 6.63 4.35 12.48
C MET A 200 6.15 4.06 11.05
N ALA A 201 4.96 4.54 10.68
CA ALA A 201 4.42 4.35 9.34
C ALA A 201 5.32 4.95 8.25
N LEU A 202 5.83 6.18 8.48
CA LEU A 202 6.75 6.82 7.56
C LEU A 202 8.09 6.07 7.47
N HIS A 203 8.61 5.58 8.59
CA HIS A 203 9.86 4.81 8.62
C HIS A 203 9.76 3.56 7.75
N LEU A 204 8.73 2.75 7.95
CA LEU A 204 8.51 1.52 7.19
C LEU A 204 8.30 1.84 5.69
N ALA A 205 7.58 2.91 5.37
CA ALA A 205 7.37 3.32 3.99
C ALA A 205 8.67 3.76 3.30
N LEU A 206 9.57 4.47 4.00
CA LEU A 206 10.87 4.84 3.44
C LEU A 206 11.81 3.65 3.27
N ASN A 207 11.70 2.62 4.12
CA ASN A 207 12.46 1.38 3.95
C ASN A 207 11.95 0.55 2.77
N LEU A 208 10.63 0.50 2.55
CA LEU A 208 10.01 -0.27 1.46
C LEU A 208 10.11 0.43 0.10
N ALA A 209 10.01 1.76 0.06
CA ALA A 209 9.94 2.54 -1.17
C ALA A 209 11.05 2.26 -2.21
N PRO A 210 12.32 1.99 -1.85
CA PRO A 210 13.35 1.60 -2.81
C PRO A 210 12.99 0.34 -3.59
N ASP A 211 12.42 -0.67 -2.92
CA ASP A 211 12.13 -1.99 -3.51
C ASP A 211 10.78 -1.99 -4.24
N ALA A 212 9.82 -1.16 -3.81
CA ALA A 212 8.48 -1.07 -4.39
C ALA A 212 8.46 -0.70 -5.89
N ILE A 213 9.51 -0.04 -6.39
CA ILE A 213 9.63 0.39 -7.80
C ILE A 213 10.10 -0.76 -8.71
N ASP A 214 10.92 -1.68 -8.20
CA ASP A 214 11.62 -2.67 -9.02
C ASP A 214 10.74 -3.86 -9.43
N ASP A 215 9.70 -4.18 -8.64
CA ASP A 215 8.86 -5.38 -8.84
C ASP A 215 7.52 -5.11 -9.58
N SER A 216 7.22 -3.87 -9.96
CA SER A 216 5.88 -3.49 -10.43
C SER A 216 5.87 -2.73 -11.76
N GLY A 217 6.09 -3.43 -12.87
CA GLY A 217 6.31 -2.83 -14.20
C GLY A 217 5.32 -1.73 -14.63
N SER A 218 4.01 -1.83 -14.31
CA SER A 218 3.04 -0.77 -14.63
C SER A 218 3.15 0.48 -13.74
N LEU A 219 3.59 0.33 -12.49
CA LEU A 219 3.84 1.46 -11.59
C LEU A 219 5.15 2.16 -11.96
N THR A 220 6.18 1.40 -12.32
CA THR A 220 7.45 1.92 -12.85
C THR A 220 7.20 2.80 -14.08
N ASP A 221 6.39 2.31 -15.04
CA ASP A 221 6.03 3.06 -16.25
C ASP A 221 5.34 4.41 -15.96
N TRP A 222 4.54 4.48 -14.89
CA TRP A 222 3.89 5.73 -14.49
C TRP A 222 4.85 6.71 -13.81
N ILE A 223 5.65 6.22 -12.86
CA ILE A 223 6.69 7.03 -12.20
C ILE A 223 7.66 7.59 -13.26
N ASP A 224 7.99 6.79 -14.28
CA ASP A 224 8.90 7.21 -15.35
C ASP A 224 8.35 8.30 -16.27
N ARG A 225 7.02 8.51 -16.28
CA ARG A 225 6.41 9.66 -16.98
C ARG A 225 6.50 10.95 -16.19
N LEU A 226 6.71 10.88 -14.87
CA LEU A 226 6.86 12.08 -14.04
C LEU A 226 8.19 12.79 -14.34
N PRO A 227 8.24 14.13 -14.16
CA PRO A 227 9.45 14.90 -14.40
C PRO A 227 10.65 14.38 -13.61
N THR A 228 11.78 14.16 -14.29
CA THR A 228 13.04 13.79 -13.65
C THR A 228 13.65 14.97 -12.91
N HIS A 229 14.24 14.70 -11.74
CA HIS A 229 14.95 15.66 -10.91
C HIS A 229 16.28 15.06 -10.40
N PRO A 230 17.36 15.84 -10.27
CA PRO A 230 18.66 15.33 -9.76
C PRO A 230 18.66 14.77 -8.32
N ARG A 231 17.57 14.98 -7.57
CA ARG A 231 17.36 14.49 -6.20
C ARG A 231 16.20 13.51 -6.10
N ASP A 232 15.78 12.93 -7.23
CA ASP A 232 14.80 11.85 -7.19
C ASP A 232 15.33 10.70 -6.35
N LEU A 233 14.45 10.14 -5.52
CA LEU A 233 14.71 8.96 -4.68
C LEU A 233 15.89 9.13 -3.71
N ASP A 234 16.20 10.37 -3.31
CA ASP A 234 17.15 10.67 -2.23
C ASP A 234 16.49 10.38 -0.86
N TRP A 235 16.47 9.10 -0.49
CA TRP A 235 15.81 8.62 0.72
C TRP A 235 16.45 9.14 2.00
N ASP A 236 17.77 9.29 2.03
CA ASP A 236 18.49 9.89 3.15
C ASP A 236 18.01 11.34 3.39
N ALA A 237 17.88 12.14 2.33
CA ALA A 237 17.32 13.48 2.44
C ALA A 237 15.86 13.48 2.89
N CYS A 238 15.09 12.43 2.58
CA CYS A 238 13.71 12.29 3.05
C CYS A 238 13.66 12.02 4.56
N VAL A 239 14.56 11.20 5.09
CA VAL A 239 14.67 10.98 6.55
C VAL A 239 14.96 12.32 7.24
N ASP A 240 15.98 13.04 6.78
CA ASP A 240 16.37 14.34 7.36
C ASP A 240 15.27 15.42 7.21
N GLY A 241 14.51 15.38 6.12
CA GLY A 241 13.55 16.42 5.75
C GLY A 241 12.13 16.22 6.28
N LEU A 242 11.71 14.96 6.51
CA LEU A 242 10.33 14.62 6.87
C LEU A 242 10.15 14.32 8.36
N PHE A 243 11.19 13.82 9.04
CA PHE A 243 11.17 13.57 10.48
C PHE A 243 11.52 14.84 11.27
N GLN A 244 10.98 14.94 12.49
CA GLN A 244 11.45 15.93 13.46
C GLN A 244 12.66 15.42 14.23
N ASP A 245 12.60 14.14 14.59
CA ASP A 245 13.65 13.32 15.15
C ASP A 245 13.40 11.86 14.72
N THR A 246 14.32 10.97 15.04
CA THR A 246 14.21 9.54 14.72
C THR A 246 14.18 8.70 15.99
N ASP A 247 13.65 9.26 17.10
CA ASP A 247 13.70 8.58 18.40
C ASP A 247 12.86 7.30 18.42
N ILE A 248 11.79 7.26 17.62
CA ILE A 248 10.98 6.06 17.33
C ILE A 248 11.84 4.83 16.95
N LEU A 249 12.98 5.03 16.27
CA LEU A 249 13.82 3.94 15.79
C LEU A 249 14.61 3.26 16.91
N ASN A 250 14.83 3.96 18.02
CA ASN A 250 15.50 3.38 19.17
C ASN A 250 14.67 2.27 19.83
N LEU A 251 13.36 2.20 19.55
CA LEU A 251 12.48 1.14 20.06
C LEU A 251 12.78 -0.26 19.49
N PHE A 252 13.57 -0.33 18.41
CA PHE A 252 14.05 -1.60 17.86
C PHE A 252 15.28 -2.15 18.60
N ASP A 253 16.00 -1.32 19.36
CA ASP A 253 17.17 -1.76 20.12
C ASP A 253 16.75 -2.35 21.46
N GLU A 254 16.91 -3.67 21.60
CA GLU A 254 16.61 -4.40 22.83
C GLU A 254 17.37 -3.86 24.05
N ALA A 255 18.55 -3.26 23.84
CA ALA A 255 19.33 -2.67 24.93
C ALA A 255 18.68 -1.42 25.53
N LEU A 256 17.68 -0.85 24.84
CA LEU A 256 16.95 0.34 25.25
C LEU A 256 15.50 0.04 25.66
N ASP A 257 15.11 -1.23 25.78
CA ASP A 257 13.78 -1.62 26.28
C ASP A 257 13.46 -0.91 27.62
N GLY A 258 12.28 -0.27 27.69
CA GLY A 258 11.86 0.58 28.80
C GLY A 258 12.00 2.08 28.50
N MET A 259 12.80 2.47 27.51
CA MET A 259 12.96 3.87 27.10
C MET A 259 11.65 4.49 26.59
N GLU A 260 10.66 3.69 26.21
CA GLU A 260 9.36 4.18 25.76
C GLU A 260 8.56 4.87 26.86
N ASP A 261 8.87 4.57 28.13
CA ASP A 261 8.22 5.20 29.28
C ASP A 261 8.85 6.58 29.58
N PRO A 262 8.05 7.66 29.62
CA PRO A 262 8.55 9.01 29.93
C PRO A 262 9.15 9.15 31.35
N ASP A 263 8.93 8.18 32.23
CA ASP A 263 9.54 8.14 33.55
C ASP A 263 10.93 7.46 33.60
N ASP A 264 11.35 6.79 32.52
CA ASP A 264 12.68 6.19 32.40
C ASP A 264 13.79 7.26 32.42
N PRO A 265 14.92 7.04 33.14
CA PRO A 265 16.02 8.00 33.17
C PRO A 265 16.59 8.36 31.81
N THR A 266 16.69 7.39 30.90
CA THR A 266 17.20 7.57 29.53
C THR A 266 16.24 8.44 28.74
N ASN A 267 14.94 8.15 28.80
CA ASN A 267 13.90 8.97 28.16
C ASN A 267 13.98 10.43 28.61
N ARG A 268 14.07 10.66 29.93
CA ARG A 268 14.17 12.01 30.50
C ARG A 268 15.45 12.75 30.14
N GLU A 269 16.57 12.02 30.01
CA GLU A 269 17.85 12.59 29.62
C GLU A 269 17.82 13.10 28.18
N PHE A 270 17.24 12.32 27.27
CA PHE A 270 17.15 12.67 25.84
C PHE A 270 15.91 13.49 25.47
N GLY A 271 14.89 13.52 26.32
CA GLY A 271 13.66 14.27 26.08
C GLY A 271 12.72 13.63 25.05
N ILE A 272 12.77 12.30 24.94
CA ILE A 272 12.08 11.50 23.90
C ILE A 272 10.55 11.64 24.00
N GLY A 273 9.97 11.55 25.21
CA GLY A 273 8.53 11.67 25.42
C GLY A 273 7.80 10.33 25.55
N ASP A 274 6.47 10.31 25.49
CA ASP A 274 5.68 9.08 25.76
C ASP A 274 5.53 8.22 24.50
N TYR A 275 6.42 7.24 24.36
CA TYR A 275 6.44 6.28 23.25
C TYR A 275 5.84 4.92 23.62
N ARG A 276 5.18 4.80 24.77
CA ARG A 276 4.42 3.59 25.09
C ARG A 276 3.32 3.39 24.02
N PRO A 277 2.98 2.15 23.61
CA PRO A 277 1.99 1.90 22.57
C PRO A 277 0.65 2.62 22.80
N SER A 278 0.21 2.76 24.05
CA SER A 278 -1.02 3.48 24.43
C SER A 278 -1.02 4.99 24.12
N ALA A 279 0.14 5.57 23.82
CA ALA A 279 0.33 6.97 23.49
C ALA A 279 0.61 7.21 22.00
N TRP A 280 0.83 6.16 21.19
CA TRP A 280 1.30 6.29 19.81
C TRP A 280 0.44 7.14 18.89
N PHE A 281 -0.87 7.19 19.17
CA PHE A 281 -1.84 7.95 18.35
C PHE A 281 -2.23 9.30 18.97
N ARG A 282 -1.54 9.73 20.02
CA ARG A 282 -1.68 11.07 20.59
C ARG A 282 -0.87 12.06 19.77
N THR A 283 -1.50 13.14 19.36
CA THR A 283 -0.82 14.20 18.60
C THR A 283 0.30 14.82 19.43
N PHE A 284 1.47 15.04 18.81
CA PHE A 284 2.57 15.77 19.40
C PHE A 284 2.19 17.21 19.74
N ASN A 285 2.80 17.77 20.79
CA ASN A 285 2.42 19.07 21.34
C ASN A 285 2.61 20.24 20.35
N ASN A 286 3.55 20.11 19.41
CA ASN A 286 3.83 21.11 18.37
C ASN A 286 3.05 20.86 17.07
N GLN A 287 2.20 19.83 17.01
CA GLN A 287 1.45 19.43 15.83
C GLN A 287 -0.05 19.70 15.96
N LYS A 288 -0.73 19.85 14.83
CA LYS A 288 -2.18 19.94 14.78
C LYS A 288 -2.79 18.55 14.65
N SER A 289 -3.77 18.23 15.49
CA SER A 289 -4.46 16.94 15.42
C SER A 289 -5.17 16.72 14.08
N ARG A 290 -5.16 15.46 13.63
CA ARG A 290 -5.99 15.00 12.50
C ARG A 290 -7.47 15.01 12.88
N ASP A 291 -8.36 15.06 11.89
CA ASP A 291 -9.80 14.96 12.12
C ASP A 291 -10.12 13.58 12.72
N GLY A 292 -10.70 13.56 13.92
CA GLY A 292 -11.03 12.31 14.62
C GLY A 292 -12.18 11.51 13.99
N ARG A 293 -12.87 12.07 12.99
CA ARG A 293 -14.00 11.42 12.29
C ARG A 293 -13.57 10.69 11.01
N ARG A 294 -12.27 10.66 10.71
CA ARG A 294 -11.75 9.96 9.54
C ARG A 294 -12.04 8.45 9.63
N PRO A 295 -12.49 7.83 8.54
CA PRO A 295 -12.86 6.42 8.52
C PRO A 295 -11.63 5.51 8.66
N PHE A 296 -11.88 4.23 8.90
CA PHE A 296 -10.92 3.17 8.61
C PHE A 296 -11.23 2.59 7.23
N ARG A 297 -10.22 2.01 6.57
CA ARG A 297 -10.45 1.13 5.41
C ARG A 297 -11.37 -0.02 5.84
N ARG A 298 -12.21 -0.48 4.92
CA ARG A 298 -13.18 -1.55 5.16
C ARG A 298 -12.59 -2.88 4.76
#